data_AF-X6CB92-F1
#
_entry.id   AF-X6CB92-F1
#
_cell.length_a   1.000
_cell.length_b   1.000
_cell.length_c   1.000
_cell.angle_alpha   90.00
_cell.angle_beta   90.00
_cell.angle_gamma   90.00
#
_symmetry.space_group_name_H-M   'P 1'
#
loop_
_entity.id
_entity.type
_entity.pdbx_description
1 polymer ?
#
loop_
_entity_poly.entity_id
_entity_poly.type
_entity_poly.pdbx_seq_one_letter_code
_entity_poly.pdbx_strand_id
1 'polypeptide(L)'
;MEPVRDGAVWGVVYRLTPDDVARLDREEGYETSRPAGENRYNRMTIVVTMGGEPTEMQTYVAERQENPPPPNAEYLALMRDGGRHHGLPAPYLAMLDALGEDVRIGSG
;
A
#
# COMPACT_ATOMS: atom_id res chain seq x y z
N MET A 1 -3.50 -11.24 -2.46
CA MET A 1 -3.49 -10.99 -1.01
C MET A 1 -4.94 -10.91 -0.56
N GLU A 2 -5.33 -11.58 0.53
CA GLU A 2 -6.70 -11.47 1.05
C GLU A 2 -6.70 -10.41 2.17
N PRO A 3 -7.73 -9.54 2.27
CA PRO A 3 -7.87 -8.64 3.41
C PRO A 3 -7.84 -9.42 4.72
N VAL A 4 -6.98 -9.00 5.65
CA VAL A 4 -6.97 -9.58 7.00
C VAL A 4 -8.19 -9.06 7.75
N ARG A 5 -9.02 -9.99 8.24
CA ARG A 5 -10.16 -9.63 9.10
C ARG A 5 -9.67 -8.85 10.31
N ASP A 6 -10.32 -7.72 10.60
CA ASP A 6 -10.01 -6.79 11.68
C ASP A 6 -8.64 -6.08 11.57
N GLY A 7 -7.92 -6.27 10.46
CA GLY A 7 -6.72 -5.51 10.12
C GLY A 7 -7.07 -4.12 9.59
N ALA A 8 -6.25 -3.12 9.93
CA ALA A 8 -6.40 -1.76 9.43
C ALA A 8 -5.06 -1.23 8.90
N VAL A 9 -5.11 -0.49 7.79
CA VAL A 9 -3.96 0.19 7.18
C VAL A 9 -4.27 1.67 7.13
N TRP A 10 -3.35 2.50 7.61
CA TRP A 10 -3.39 3.94 7.42
C TRP A 10 -2.59 4.31 6.18
N GLY A 11 -3.05 5.30 5.43
CA GLY A 11 -2.40 5.76 4.21
C GLY A 11 -2.73 7.21 3.92
N VAL A 12 -2.26 7.68 2.77
CA VAL A 12 -2.45 9.05 2.28
C VAL A 12 -3.30 9.00 1.02
N VAL A 13 -4.32 9.84 0.96
CA VAL A 13 -5.19 9.98 -0.22
C VAL A 13 -4.68 11.14 -1.07
N TYR A 14 -4.46 10.89 -2.36
CA TYR A 14 -4.06 11.89 -3.34
C TYR A 14 -5.19 12.15 -4.33
N ARG A 15 -5.42 13.42 -4.65
CA ARG A 15 -6.24 13.80 -5.78
C ARG A 15 -5.34 13.93 -7.01
N LEU A 16 -5.60 13.11 -8.01
CA LEU A 16 -4.77 12.97 -9.20
C LEU A 16 -5.55 13.29 -10.46
N THR A 17 -4.85 13.76 -11.48
CA THR A 17 -5.41 13.88 -12.83
C THR A 17 -5.44 12.52 -13.52
N PRO A 18 -6.20 12.34 -14.62
CA PRO A 18 -6.13 11.13 -15.44
C PRO A 18 -4.72 10.81 -15.96
N ASP A 19 -3.91 11.83 -16.26
CA ASP A 19 -2.54 11.66 -16.73
C ASP A 19 -1.60 11.17 -15.62
N ASP A 20 -1.78 11.67 -14.38
CA ASP A 20 -1.06 11.18 -13.21
C ASP A 20 -1.39 9.71 -12.93
N VAL A 21 -2.67 9.36 -13.06
CA VAL A 21 -3.14 7.98 -12.95
C VAL A 21 -2.50 7.08 -14.00
N ALA A 22 -2.49 7.49 -15.27
CA ALA A 22 -1.85 6.72 -16.33
C ALA A 22 -0.34 6.57 -16.11
N ARG A 23 0.31 7.56 -15.47
CA ARG A 23 1.71 7.44 -15.05
C ARG A 23 1.87 6.43 -13.92
N LEU A 24 1.01 6.46 -12.89
CA LEU A 24 1.02 5.46 -11.82
C LEU A 24 0.81 4.05 -12.35
N ASP A 25 -0.14 3.84 -13.26
CA ASP A 25 -0.36 2.52 -13.89
C ASP A 25 0.94 1.98 -14.51
N ARG A 26 1.75 2.82 -15.17
CA ARG A 26 3.05 2.41 -15.74
C ARG A 26 4.11 2.12 -14.67
N GLU A 27 4.26 2.99 -13.67
CA GLU A 27 5.27 2.81 -12.60
C GLU A 27 4.97 1.57 -11.74
N GLU A 28 3.69 1.26 -11.55
CA GLU A 28 3.22 0.07 -10.83
C GLU A 28 3.18 -1.19 -11.71
N GLY A 29 3.49 -1.07 -13.00
CA GLY A 29 3.49 -2.18 -13.96
C GLY A 29 2.11 -2.81 -14.14
N TYR A 30 1.06 -1.99 -14.13
CA TYR A 30 -0.33 -2.36 -14.34
C TYR A 30 -0.78 -2.05 -15.78
N GLU A 31 -1.35 -3.04 -16.45
CA GLU A 31 -2.02 -2.87 -17.74
C GLU A 31 -3.39 -3.56 -17.72
N THR A 32 -4.45 -2.81 -18.02
CA THR A 32 -5.83 -3.34 -18.00
C THR A 32 -6.09 -4.47 -19.00
N SER A 33 -5.29 -4.56 -20.07
CA SER A 33 -5.41 -5.62 -21.08
C SER A 33 -4.69 -6.90 -20.69
N ARG A 34 -3.84 -6.87 -19.66
CA ARG A 34 -3.12 -8.06 -19.17
C ARG A 34 -3.99 -8.83 -18.17
N PRO A 35 -3.89 -10.17 -18.15
CA PRO A 35 -4.39 -10.96 -17.03
C PRO A 35 -3.79 -10.47 -15.71
N ALA A 36 -4.56 -10.53 -14.62
CA ALA A 36 -4.12 -10.03 -13.31
C ALA A 36 -2.79 -10.66 -12.83
N GLY A 37 -2.59 -11.95 -13.15
CA GLY A 37 -1.37 -12.72 -12.87
C GLY A 37 -0.11 -12.25 -13.60
N GLU A 38 -0.25 -11.36 -14.58
CA GLU A 38 0.84 -10.85 -15.40
C GLU A 38 1.17 -9.37 -15.08
N ASN A 39 0.40 -8.73 -14.19
CA ASN A 39 0.72 -7.40 -13.67
C ASN A 39 1.66 -7.49 -12.47
N ARG A 40 2.57 -6.52 -12.33
CA ARG A 40 3.43 -6.42 -11.13
C ARG A 40 2.58 -6.06 -9.90
N TYR A 41 1.67 -5.11 -10.07
CA TYR A 41 0.61 -4.78 -9.12
C TYR A 41 -0.73 -4.68 -9.84
N ASN A 42 -1.80 -5.08 -9.16
CA ASN A 42 -3.16 -4.96 -9.67
C ASN A 42 -3.84 -3.75 -9.03
N ARG A 43 -4.46 -2.92 -9.87
CA ARG A 43 -5.29 -1.81 -9.41
C ARG A 43 -6.58 -2.34 -8.80
N MET A 44 -6.95 -1.80 -7.64
CA MET A 44 -8.12 -2.23 -6.87
C MET A 44 -8.87 -1.02 -6.36
N THR A 45 -10.20 -1.08 -6.45
CA THR A 45 -11.09 -0.15 -5.77
C THR A 45 -11.24 -0.56 -4.30
N ILE A 46 -11.02 0.37 -3.39
CA ILE A 46 -11.14 0.19 -1.94
C ILE A 46 -12.06 1.27 -1.34
N VAL A 47 -12.60 1.00 -0.16
CA VAL A 47 -13.28 2.01 0.64
C VAL A 47 -12.38 2.39 1.80
N VAL A 48 -12.10 3.68 1.95
CA VAL A 48 -11.34 4.24 3.09
C VAL A 48 -12.24 5.12 3.94
N THR A 49 -11.97 5.23 5.24
CA THR A 49 -12.62 6.24 6.08
C THR A 49 -11.81 7.53 6.03
N MET A 50 -12.34 8.58 5.41
CA MET A 50 -11.69 9.88 5.28
C MET A 50 -12.59 10.95 5.89
N GLY A 51 -12.09 11.69 6.89
CA GLY A 51 -12.90 12.68 7.60
C GLY A 51 -14.12 12.09 8.33
N GLY A 52 -14.09 10.80 8.67
CA GLY A 52 -15.22 10.07 9.28
C GLY A 52 -16.19 9.45 8.27
N GLU A 53 -16.01 9.70 6.97
CA GLU A 53 -16.92 9.23 5.93
C GLU A 53 -16.30 8.11 5.08
N PRO A 54 -17.06 7.06 4.73
CA PRO A 54 -16.61 6.04 3.79
C PRO A 54 -16.49 6.64 2.39
N THR A 55 -15.31 6.55 1.80
CA THR A 55 -15.01 7.12 0.48
C THR A 55 -14.35 6.07 -0.41
N GLU A 56 -14.86 5.91 -1.63
CA GLU A 56 -14.26 5.04 -2.63
C GLU A 56 -12.94 5.64 -3.15
N MET A 57 -11.90 4.82 -3.19
CA MET A 57 -10.55 5.17 -3.62
C MET A 57 -9.97 4.02 -4.43
N GLN A 58 -8.82 4.27 -5.06
CA GLN A 58 -8.09 3.24 -5.79
C GLN A 58 -6.68 3.12 -5.25
N THR A 59 -6.17 1.89 -5.25
CA THR A 59 -4.83 1.56 -4.81
C THR A 59 -4.26 0.43 -5.67
N TYR A 60 -2.99 0.09 -5.47
CA TYR A 60 -2.29 -0.99 -6.16
C TYR A 60 -1.87 -2.05 -5.15
N VAL A 61 -2.13 -3.32 -5.44
CA VAL A 61 -1.79 -4.44 -4.57
C VAL A 61 -1.03 -5.48 -5.37
N ALA A 62 0.13 -5.90 -4.85
CA ALA A 62 0.92 -6.95 -5.45
C ALA A 62 0.19 -8.30 -5.37
N GLU A 63 0.49 -9.18 -6.32
CA GLU A 63 0.14 -10.59 -6.18
C GLU A 63 0.77 -11.18 -4.91
N ARG A 64 0.07 -12.16 -4.31
CA ARG A 64 0.58 -12.80 -3.10
C ARG A 64 1.84 -13.59 -3.46
N GLN A 65 2.95 -13.24 -2.84
CA GLN A 65 4.16 -14.06 -2.83
C GLN A 65 4.16 -14.91 -1.56
N GLU A 66 4.56 -16.18 -1.66
CA GLU A 66 4.57 -17.08 -0.49
C GLU A 66 5.62 -16.66 0.54
N ASN A 67 6.78 -16.15 0.08
CA ASN A 67 7.89 -15.71 0.92
C ASN A 67 8.51 -14.44 0.34
N PRO A 68 7.82 -13.28 0.44
CA PRO A 68 8.41 -12.03 -0.03
C PRO A 68 9.65 -11.72 0.80
N PRO A 69 10.73 -11.21 0.19
CA PRO A 69 11.88 -10.74 0.95
C PRO A 69 11.43 -9.60 1.87
N PRO A 70 12.06 -9.46 3.05
CA PRO A 70 11.74 -8.33 3.92
C PRO A 70 12.11 -7.01 3.23
N PRO A 71 11.41 -5.90 3.57
CA PRO A 71 11.75 -4.59 3.05
C PRO A 71 13.16 -4.18 3.52
N ASN A 72 13.92 -3.56 2.63
CA ASN A 72 15.25 -3.03 2.98
C ASN A 72 15.14 -1.76 3.84
N ALA A 73 16.26 -1.36 4.49
CA ALA A 73 16.31 -0.16 5.32
C ALA A 73 15.87 1.12 4.59
N GLU A 74 16.26 1.29 3.32
CA GLU A 74 15.92 2.48 2.53
C GLU A 74 14.41 2.61 2.33
N TYR A 75 13.73 1.51 2.02
CA TYR A 75 12.29 1.47 1.84
C TYR A 75 11.55 1.69 3.18
N LEU A 76 12.04 1.09 4.27
CA LEU A 76 11.51 1.33 5.62
C LEU A 76 11.66 2.80 6.03
N ALA A 77 12.80 3.43 5.76
CA ALA A 77 13.02 4.85 6.02
C ALA A 77 12.03 5.71 5.22
N LEU A 78 11.86 5.43 3.93
CA LEU A 78 10.90 6.15 3.08
C LEU A 78 9.46 6.07 3.62
N MET A 79 9.02 4.90 4.06
CA MET A 79 7.68 4.73 4.64
C MET A 79 7.50 5.52 5.94
N ARG A 80 8.52 5.51 6.82
CA ARG A 80 8.50 6.25 8.09
C ARG A 80 8.47 7.75 7.84
N ASP A 81 9.36 8.24 6.97
CA ASP A 81 9.48 9.66 6.64
C ASP A 81 8.21 10.17 5.97
N GLY A 82 7.65 9.41 5.01
CA GLY A 82 6.37 9.73 4.39
C GLY A 82 5.23 9.77 5.41
N GLY A 83 5.15 8.76 6.29
CA GLY A 83 4.14 8.71 7.35
C GLY A 83 4.21 9.92 8.27
N ARG A 84 5.42 10.35 8.67
CA ARG A 84 5.63 11.53 9.51
C ARG A 84 5.29 12.82 8.78
N HIS A 85 5.76 12.95 7.54
CA HIS A 85 5.53 14.13 6.71
C HIS A 85 4.03 14.40 6.53
N HIS A 86 3.23 13.36 6.36
CA HIS A 86 1.77 13.46 6.19
C HIS A 86 0.98 13.38 7.49
N GLY A 87 1.63 13.27 8.65
CA GLY A 87 0.97 13.28 9.96
C GLY A 87 0.08 12.07 10.22
N LEU A 88 0.49 10.86 9.79
CA LEU A 88 -0.23 9.64 10.13
C LEU A 88 -0.34 9.47 11.67
N PRO A 89 -1.38 8.77 12.17
CA PRO A 89 -1.59 8.64 13.60
C PRO A 89 -0.41 8.02 14.34
N ALA A 90 -0.13 8.53 15.54
CA ALA A 90 1.00 8.08 16.36
C ALA A 90 1.06 6.55 16.56
N PRO A 91 -0.05 5.81 16.79
CA PRO A 91 0.00 4.35 16.89
C PRO A 91 0.50 3.66 15.61
N TYR A 92 0.17 4.21 14.44
CA TYR A 92 0.60 3.65 13.16
C TYR A 92 2.07 3.95 12.87
N LEU A 93 2.52 5.16 13.21
CA LEU A 93 3.94 5.52 13.13
C LEU A 93 4.80 4.63 14.04
N ALA A 94 4.35 4.36 15.27
CA ALA A 94 5.03 3.45 16.18
C ALA A 94 5.11 2.01 15.62
N MET A 95 4.05 1.54 14.94
CA MET A 95 4.08 0.26 14.24
C MET A 95 5.13 0.25 13.12
N LEU A 96 5.21 1.29 12.29
CA LEU A 96 6.22 1.41 11.23
C LEU A 96 7.65 1.47 11.79
N ASP A 97 7.84 2.12 12.94
CA ASP A 97 9.14 2.18 13.64
C ASP A 97 9.57 0.81 14.18
N ALA A 98 8.61 -0.01 14.59
CA ALA A 98 8.87 -1.36 15.09
C ALA A 98 9.18 -2.39 13.99
N LEU A 99 8.95 -2.07 12.70
CA LEU A 99 9.32 -2.96 11.59
C LEU A 99 10.85 -3.05 11.47
N GLY A 100 11.42 -4.23 11.66
CA GLY A 100 12.83 -4.51 11.41
C GLY A 100 13.12 -4.94 9.97
N GLU A 101 14.39 -5.17 9.64
CA GLU A 101 14.81 -5.77 8.37
C GLU A 101 14.45 -7.27 8.26
N ASP A 102 13.89 -7.87 9.32
CA ASP A 102 13.50 -9.28 9.43
C ASP A 102 11.98 -9.45 9.63
N VAL A 103 11.15 -8.66 8.94
CA VAL A 103 9.69 -8.85 8.99
C VAL A 103 9.34 -10.17 8.29
N ARG A 104 9.16 -11.24 9.09
CA ARG A 104 8.41 -12.42 8.67
C ARG A 104 6.93 -12.05 8.72
N ILE A 105 6.31 -11.86 7.55
CA ILE A 105 4.85 -11.76 7.45
C ILE A 105 4.30 -13.11 7.92
N GLY A 106 3.80 -13.16 9.15
CA GLY A 106 3.33 -14.39 9.79
C GLY A 106 2.16 -15.00 9.03
N SER A 107 2.34 -16.24 8.58
CA SER A 107 1.25 -17.13 8.22
C SER A 107 0.52 -17.54 9.51
N GLY A 108 -0.63 -16.93 9.77
CA GLY A 108 -1.63 -17.45 10.71
C GLY A 108 -2.62 -18.35 9.99
#